data_AF-A0A921GBZ1-F1
#
_entry.id   AF-A0A921GBZ1-F1
#
_cell.length_a   1.000
_cell.length_b   1.000
_cell.length_c   1.000
_cell.angle_alpha   90.00
_cell.angle_beta   90.00
_cell.angle_gamma   90.00
#
_symmetry.space_group_name_H-M   'P 1'
#
loop_
_entity.id
_entity.type
_entity.pdbx_description
1 polymer ?
#
loop_
_entity_poly.entity_id
_entity_poly.type
_entity_poly.pdbx_seq_one_letter_code
_entity_poly.pdbx_strand_id
1 'polypeptide(L)'
;EFIKKLKEMYDFIIIDCPPVMVVSDAIPIGNVVDGTIFVCSSKSTNRKDAKSAIEILQKNNVHIIGTVLTQVEDDGMNSKYYYYYY
;
A
#
# COMPACT_ATOMS: atom_id res chain seq x y z
N GLU A 1 14.74 13.80 -12.03
CA GLU A 1 15.74 13.25 -12.97
C GLU A 1 16.04 11.78 -12.71
N PHE A 2 16.33 11.39 -11.45
CA PHE A 2 16.64 10.00 -11.07
C PHE A 2 15.60 8.96 -11.52
N ILE A 3 14.32 9.15 -11.20
CA ILE A 3 13.24 8.22 -11.60
C ILE A 3 13.18 8.02 -13.12
N LYS A 4 13.45 9.06 -13.93
CA LYS A 4 13.45 8.95 -15.39
C LYS A 4 14.56 8.01 -15.88
N LYS A 5 15.76 8.11 -15.31
CA LYS A 5 16.87 7.20 -15.63
C LYS A 5 16.57 5.76 -15.24
N LEU A 6 15.94 5.54 -14.08
CA LEU A 6 15.53 4.19 -13.68
C LEU A 6 14.51 3.58 -14.64
N LYS A 7 13.56 4.38 -15.16
CA LYS A 7 12.56 3.91 -16.14
C LYS A 7 13.17 3.45 -17.46
N GLU A 8 14.38 3.90 -17.80
CA GLU A 8 15.12 3.42 -18.98
C GLU A 8 15.83 2.08 -18.73
N MET A 9 16.04 1.70 -17.47
CA MET A 9 16.84 0.54 -17.07
C MET A 9 16.01 -0.64 -16.56
N TYR A 10 14.79 -0.40 -16.09
CA TYR A 10 13.94 -1.40 -15.45
C TYR A 10 12.53 -1.38 -16.02
N ASP A 11 11.95 -2.57 -16.20
CA ASP A 11 10.55 -2.71 -16.61
C ASP A 11 9.56 -2.29 -15.50
N PHE A 12 9.94 -2.53 -14.25
CA PHE A 12 9.16 -2.18 -13.06
C PHE A 12 10.04 -1.60 -11.96
N ILE A 13 9.54 -0.55 -11.30
CA ILE A 13 10.22 0.11 -10.19
C ILE A 13 9.25 0.10 -9.00
N ILE A 14 9.65 -0.57 -7.92
CA ILE A 14 8.90 -0.59 -6.66
C ILE A 14 9.67 0.27 -5.66
N ILE A 15 8.97 1.24 -5.05
CA ILE A 15 9.54 2.14 -4.06
C ILE A 15 8.85 1.88 -2.72
N ASP A 16 9.62 1.45 -1.74
CA ASP A 16 9.12 1.29 -0.37
C ASP A 16 9.18 2.63 0.37
N CYS A 17 8.16 2.90 1.18
CA CYS A 17 8.00 4.15 1.91
C CYS A 17 7.73 3.87 3.39
N PRO A 18 8.21 4.72 4.31
CA PRO A 18 7.86 4.62 5.72
C PRO A 18 6.35 4.81 5.94
N PRO A 19 5.81 4.43 7.12
CA PRO A 19 4.39 4.56 7.42
C PRO A 19 3.89 6.02 7.30
N VAL A 20 2.81 6.22 6.53
CA VAL A 20 2.20 7.53 6.23
C VAL A 20 1.88 8.35 7.48
N MET A 21 1.46 7.67 8.56
CA MET A 21 1.07 8.33 9.82
C MET A 21 2.27 8.84 10.63
N VAL A 22 3.49 8.36 10.33
CA VAL A 22 4.70 8.70 11.07
C VAL A 22 5.59 9.66 10.28
N VAL A 23 5.68 9.47 8.96
CA VAL A 23 6.57 10.25 8.09
C VAL A 23 5.86 10.60 6.79
N SER A 24 6.07 11.83 6.30
CA SER A 24 5.41 12.35 5.09
C SER A 24 6.07 11.94 3.77
N ASP A 25 7.12 11.10 3.78
CA ASP A 25 7.91 10.72 2.58
C ASP A 25 7.07 10.04 1.49
N ALA A 26 5.98 9.36 1.88
CA ALA A 26 5.06 8.73 0.94
C ALA A 26 4.36 9.73 0.01
N ILE A 27 4.22 11.01 0.40
CA ILE A 27 3.56 12.04 -0.41
C ILE A 27 4.41 12.46 -1.63
N PRO A 28 5.65 12.97 -1.47
CA PRO A 28 6.46 13.35 -2.62
C PRO A 28 6.78 12.16 -3.52
N ILE A 29 6.93 10.95 -2.96
CA ILE A 29 7.13 9.73 -3.75
C ILE A 29 5.84 9.38 -4.53
N GLY A 30 4.69 9.39 -3.85
CA GLY A 30 3.38 9.11 -4.46
C GLY A 30 3.03 10.01 -5.64
N ASN A 31 3.60 11.22 -5.69
CA ASN A 31 3.41 12.20 -6.76
C ASN A 31 4.34 12.01 -7.97
N VAL A 32 5.35 11.14 -7.88
CA VAL A 32 6.31 10.88 -8.98
C VAL A 32 6.26 9.44 -9.52
N VAL A 33 5.39 8.60 -8.96
CA VAL A 33 5.14 7.22 -9.40
C VAL A 33 3.86 7.15 -10.24
N ASP A 34 3.72 6.08 -11.01
CA ASP A 34 2.53 5.86 -11.85
C ASP A 34 1.30 5.42 -11.02
N GLY A 35 1.52 4.87 -9.83
CA GLY A 35 0.46 4.49 -8.90
C GLY A 35 1.01 4.06 -7.54
N THR A 36 0.17 4.15 -6.51
CA THR A 36 0.50 3.80 -5.12
C THR A 36 -0.39 2.67 -4.63
N ILE A 37 0.20 1.67 -3.98
CA ILE A 37 -0.55 0.63 -3.26
C ILE A 37 -0.49 0.95 -1.76
N PHE A 38 -1.65 1.10 -1.13
CA PHE A 38 -1.72 1.32 0.31
C PHE A 38 -1.71 -0.02 1.07
N VAL A 39 -0.71 -0.25 1.91
CA VAL A 39 -0.59 -1.47 2.70
C VAL A 39 -1.09 -1.23 4.13
N CYS A 40 -1.99 -2.08 4.61
CA CYS A 40 -2.61 -1.98 5.92
C CYS A 40 -2.45 -3.31 6.68
N SER A 41 -2.00 -3.26 7.94
CA SER A 41 -1.92 -4.46 8.79
C SER A 41 -3.26 -4.72 9.47
N SER A 42 -3.79 -5.94 9.31
CA SER A 42 -4.99 -6.41 10.01
C SER A 42 -4.82 -6.46 11.54
N LYS A 43 -3.59 -6.60 12.05
CA LYS A 43 -3.32 -6.77 13.48
C LYS A 43 -2.97 -5.47 14.18
N SER A 44 -2.28 -4.58 13.48
CA SER A 44 -1.62 -3.41 14.09
C SER A 44 -2.22 -2.08 13.64
N THR A 45 -3.07 -2.07 12.62
CA THR A 45 -3.67 -0.83 12.11
C THR A 45 -5.18 -0.84 12.37
N ASN A 46 -5.65 0.11 13.18
CA ASN A 46 -7.09 0.28 13.36
C ASN A 46 -7.71 1.02 12.16
N ARG A 47 -9.03 0.85 11.98
CA ARG A 47 -9.76 1.42 10.85
C ARG A 47 -9.68 2.95 10.76
N LYS A 48 -9.60 3.66 11.89
CA LYS A 48 -9.53 5.13 11.92
C LYS A 48 -8.18 5.61 11.39
N ASP A 49 -7.10 4.97 11.80
CA ASP A 49 -5.74 5.31 11.35
C ASP A 49 -5.57 5.02 9.86
N ALA A 50 -6.05 3.86 9.40
CA ALA A 50 -6.04 3.53 7.98
C ALA A 50 -6.82 4.55 7.13
N LYS A 51 -8.03 4.92 7.58
CA LYS A 51 -8.84 5.94 6.91
C LYS A 51 -8.13 7.29 6.88
N SER A 52 -7.51 7.69 7.99
CA SER A 52 -6.80 8.98 8.10
C SER A 52 -5.58 9.02 7.17
N ALA A 53 -4.82 7.93 7.09
CA ALA A 53 -3.69 7.81 6.17
C ALA A 53 -4.13 7.94 4.70
N ILE A 54 -5.21 7.26 4.30
CA ILE A 54 -5.76 7.36 2.95
C ILE A 54 -6.22 8.79 2.65
N GLU A 55 -6.92 9.45 3.59
CA GLU A 55 -7.35 10.84 3.41
C GLU A 55 -6.17 11.80 3.27
N ILE A 56 -5.07 11.60 4.00
CA ILE A 56 -3.84 12.39 3.85
C ILE A 56 -3.26 12.23 2.44
N LEU A 57 -3.12 10.99 1.96
CA LEU A 57 -2.61 10.72 0.62
C LEU A 57 -3.50 11.34 -0.47
N GLN A 58 -4.81 11.16 -0.37
CA GLN A 58 -5.79 11.71 -1.32
C GLN A 58 -5.79 13.24 -1.33
N LYS A 59 -5.73 13.89 -0.16
CA LYS A 59 -5.62 15.35 -0.05
C LYS A 59 -4.36 15.92 -0.71
N ASN A 60 -3.30 15.11 -0.82
CA ASN A 60 -2.06 15.47 -1.48
C ASN A 60 -1.95 14.95 -2.93
N ASN A 61 -3.09 14.56 -3.53
CA ASN A 61 -3.20 14.08 -4.90
C ASN A 61 -2.40 12.81 -5.22
N VAL A 62 -2.06 12.00 -4.21
CA VAL A 62 -1.41 10.71 -4.43
C VAL A 62 -2.41 9.74 -5.06
N HIS A 63 -2.03 9.15 -6.20
CA HIS A 63 -2.88 8.22 -6.94
C HIS A 63 -2.81 6.81 -6.36
N ILE A 64 -3.76 6.47 -5.47
CA ILE A 64 -3.88 5.14 -4.89
C ILE A 64 -4.62 4.22 -5.87
N ILE A 65 -3.94 3.19 -6.38
CA ILE A 65 -4.49 2.22 -7.34
C ILE A 65 -5.13 1.01 -6.66
N GLY A 66 -4.85 0.81 -5.37
CA GLY A 66 -5.40 -0.30 -4.60
C GLY A 66 -4.87 -0.37 -3.17
N THR A 67 -5.36 -1.37 -2.44
CA THR A 67 -4.96 -1.64 -1.06
C THR A 67 -4.63 -3.11 -0.89
N VAL A 68 -3.65 -3.39 -0.03
CA VAL A 68 -3.31 -4.74 0.44
C VAL A 68 -3.51 -4.81 1.95
N LEU A 69 -4.33 -5.76 2.39
CA LEU A 69 -4.45 -6.10 3.81
C LEU A 69 -3.45 -7.21 4.13
N THR A 70 -2.54 -6.96 5.08
CA THR A 70 -1.48 -7.89 5.48
C THR A 70 -1.70 -8.40 6.89
N GLN A 71 -0.98 -9.46 7.28
CA GLN A 71 -1.05 -10.07 8.61
C GLN A 71 -2.46 -10.54 9.00
N VAL A 72 -3.29 -10.87 8.01
CA VAL A 72 -4.61 -11.48 8.23
C VAL A 72 -4.40 -12.82 8.93
N GLU A 73 -5.10 -13.05 10.04
CA GLU A 73 -5.12 -14.35 10.69
C GLU A 73 -5.98 -15.29 9.87
N ASP A 74 -5.44 -16.46 9.55
CA ASP A 74 -6.23 -17.56 9.04
C ASP A 74 -6.93 -18.21 10.24
N ASP A 75 -8.24 -18.04 10.32
CA ASP A 75 -9.06 -18.65 11.37
C ASP A 75 -9.23 -20.17 11.18
N GLY A 76 -8.60 -20.76 10.15
CA GLY A 76 -8.61 -22.19 9.85
C GLY A 76 -9.98 -22.71 9.38
N MET A 77 -11.04 -21.93 9.60
CA MET A 77 -12.41 -22.24 9.22
C MET A 77 -12.62 -21.90 7.74
N ASN A 78 -12.08 -20.78 7.26
CA ASN A 78 -12.15 -20.41 5.85
C ASN A 78 -11.24 -21.26 4.95
N SER A 79 -10.04 -21.61 5.41
CA SER A 79 -9.11 -22.48 4.66
C SER A 79 -9.62 -23.92 4.48
N LYS A 80 -10.37 -24.47 5.44
CA LYS A 80 -11.02 -25.78 5.28
C LYS A 80 -12.12 -25.79 4.22
N TYR A 81 -12.90 -24.71 4.12
CA TYR A 81 -13.92 -24.59 3.07
C TYR A 81 -13.29 -24.42 1.69
N TYR A 82 -12.21 -23.64 1.58
CA TYR A 82 -11.51 -23.45 0.30
C TYR A 82 -10.88 -24.75 -0.22
N TYR A 83 -10.34 -25.60 0.68
CA TYR A 83 -9.74 -26.88 0.31
C TYR A 83 -10.76 -27.96 -0.09
N TYR A 84 -12.03 -27.82 0.29
CA TYR A 84 -13.08 -28.79 -0.03
C TYR A 84 -13.74 -28.56 -1.40
N TYR A 85 -13.52 -27.38 -1.99
CA TYR A 85 -14.08 -26.99 -3.29
C TYR A 85 -13.07 -27.04 -4.45
N TYR A 86 -11.82 -27.40 -4.18
CA TYR A 86 -10.78 -27.63 -5.18
C TYR A 86 -10.31 -29.08 -5.17
#